data_AF-A0A955FCR7-F1
#
_entry.id   AF-A0A955FCR7-F1
#
_cell.length_a   1.000
_cell.length_b   1.000
_cell.length_c   1.000
_cell.angle_alpha   90.00
_cell.angle_beta   90.00
_cell.angle_gamma   90.00
#
_symmetry.space_group_name_H-M   'P 1'
#
loop_
_entity.id
_entity.type
_entity.pdbx_description
1 polymer ?
#
loop_
_entity_poly.entity_id
_entity_poly.type
_entity_poly.pdbx_seq_one_letter_code
_entity_poly.pdbx_strand_id
1 'polypeptide(L)'
;MTNALAGSGYVALVLQWLVLLALYLPRFFESSLGKRMFPNSNRPVPSQPDPTVASQPPQDFVIILWMIFGIGMLGFVIYVVFVRYTSAIAKTTSHTVKLTSDKIVPIVAHKPAEKIPEKKRTRLSRKIGFWLLVVACIIPVTIAVIIRQHVDVLAGNLLVFTQSVLALMVLVLLTGRRILVRAWSLKDANVL
;
A
#
# COMPACT_ATOMS: atom_id res chain seq x y z
N MET A 1 20.96 -0.57 0.96
CA MET A 1 20.10 0.07 1.99
C MET A 1 19.05 1.03 1.40
N THR A 2 19.37 1.87 0.41
CA THR A 2 18.41 2.78 -0.25
C THR A 2 17.19 2.10 -0.88
N ASN A 3 17.35 0.87 -1.38
CA ASN A 3 16.25 0.09 -1.97
C ASN A 3 15.25 -0.44 -0.94
N ALA A 4 15.70 -0.77 0.27
CA ALA A 4 14.82 -1.27 1.34
C ALA A 4 13.92 -0.14 1.87
N LEU A 5 14.50 1.05 2.09
CA LEU A 5 13.74 2.24 2.51
C LEU A 5 12.77 2.74 1.42
N ALA A 6 13.15 2.61 0.15
CA ALA A 6 12.24 2.90 -0.96
C ALA A 6 11.11 1.87 -1.04
N GLY A 7 11.43 0.58 -0.87
CA GLY A 7 10.46 -0.51 -0.89
C GLY A 7 9.42 -0.39 0.23
N SER A 8 9.83 -0.06 1.46
CA SER A 8 8.90 0.10 2.57
C SER A 8 7.91 1.24 2.35
N GLY A 9 8.33 2.36 1.77
CA GLY A 9 7.43 3.47 1.42
C GLY A 9 6.39 3.08 0.37
N TYR A 10 6.79 2.31 -0.64
CA TYR A 10 5.85 1.80 -1.65
C TYR A 10 4.89 0.75 -1.08
N VAL A 11 5.37 -0.12 -0.18
CA VAL A 11 4.51 -1.10 0.49
C VAL A 11 3.49 -0.42 1.38
N ALA A 12 3.90 0.60 2.15
CA ALA A 12 2.96 1.38 2.96
C ALA A 12 1.89 2.08 2.09
N LEU A 13 2.27 2.59 0.91
CA LEU A 13 1.32 3.16 -0.05
C LEU A 13 0.34 2.09 -0.58
N VAL A 14 0.83 0.91 -0.97
CA VAL A 14 -0.05 -0.19 -1.42
C VAL A 14 -0.97 -0.64 -0.28
N LEU A 15 -0.45 -0.72 0.94
CA LEU A 15 -1.22 -1.09 2.12
C LEU A 15 -2.33 -0.07 2.41
N GLN A 16 -2.04 1.22 2.23
CA GLN A 16 -3.02 2.29 2.35
C GLN A 16 -4.23 2.09 1.43
N TRP A 17 -3.96 1.72 0.17
CA TRP A 17 -4.99 1.36 -0.81
C TRP A 17 -5.70 0.04 -0.48
N LEU A 18 -4.98 -0.97 0.01
CA LEU A 18 -5.57 -2.25 0.42
C LEU A 18 -6.53 -2.10 1.60
N VAL A 19 -6.17 -1.31 2.61
CA VAL A 19 -7.05 -1.01 3.76
C VAL A 19 -8.33 -0.35 3.25
N LEU A 20 -8.20 0.62 2.35
CA LEU A 20 -9.35 1.29 1.77
C LEU A 20 -10.23 0.33 0.95
N LEU A 21 -9.60 -0.54 0.15
CA LEU A 21 -10.29 -1.56 -0.63
C LEU A 21 -11.03 -2.55 0.27
N ALA A 22 -10.38 -3.07 1.31
CA ALA A 22 -10.97 -4.03 2.26
C ALA A 22 -12.21 -3.46 2.97
N LEU A 23 -12.19 -2.16 3.29
CA LEU A 23 -13.32 -1.47 3.91
C LEU A 23 -14.45 -1.16 2.92
N TYR A 24 -14.11 -0.92 1.66
CA TYR A 24 -15.09 -0.59 0.62
C TYR A 24 -15.73 -1.84 -0.01
N LEU A 25 -14.99 -2.95 -0.10
CA LEU A 25 -15.43 -4.20 -0.73
C LEU A 25 -16.79 -4.69 -0.21
N PRO A 26 -17.05 -4.81 1.12
CA PRO A 26 -18.34 -5.29 1.60
C PRO A 26 -19.48 -4.35 1.20
N ARG A 27 -19.28 -3.03 1.32
CA ARG A 27 -20.27 -2.03 0.88
C ARG A 27 -20.51 -2.05 -0.63
N PHE A 28 -19.48 -2.37 -1.41
CA PHE A 28 -19.63 -2.54 -2.85
C PHE A 28 -20.58 -3.69 -3.18
N PHE A 29 -20.47 -4.85 -2.51
CA PHE A 29 -21.39 -5.98 -2.70
C PHE A 29 -22.83 -5.67 -2.27
N GLU A 30 -23.02 -4.80 -1.28
CA GLU A 30 -24.35 -4.34 -0.86
C GLU A 30 -24.99 -3.33 -1.83
N SER A 31 -24.17 -2.64 -2.63
CA SER A 31 -24.62 -1.61 -3.57
C SER A 31 -25.44 -2.18 -4.73
N SER A 32 -26.25 -1.33 -5.38
CA SER A 32 -27.05 -1.71 -6.56
C SER A 32 -26.21 -2.21 -7.73
N LEU A 33 -24.98 -1.72 -7.88
CA LEU A 33 -24.01 -2.18 -8.86
C LEU A 33 -23.42 -3.55 -8.49
N GLY A 34 -23.05 -3.74 -7.22
CA GLY A 34 -22.54 -5.01 -6.72
C GLY A 34 -23.55 -6.14 -6.87
N LYS A 35 -24.80 -5.89 -6.49
CA LYS A 35 -25.90 -6.85 -6.64
C LYS A 35 -26.23 -7.20 -8.10
N ARG A 36 -25.96 -6.29 -9.04
CA ARG A 36 -26.14 -6.55 -10.49
C ARG A 36 -24.98 -7.36 -11.08
N MET A 37 -23.75 -7.10 -10.64
CA MET A 37 -22.54 -7.81 -11.10
C MET A 37 -22.38 -9.19 -10.43
N PHE A 38 -22.82 -9.30 -9.18
CA PHE A 38 -22.78 -10.51 -8.36
C PHE A 38 -24.17 -10.73 -7.76
N PRO A 39 -25.14 -11.24 -8.54
CA PRO A 39 -26.44 -11.60 -7.99
C PRO A 39 -26.21 -12.66 -6.91
N ASN A 40 -26.52 -12.30 -5.65
CA ASN A 40 -26.39 -13.21 -4.51
C ASN A 40 -27.18 -14.48 -4.82
N SER A 41 -26.46 -15.57 -5.10
CA SER A 41 -27.03 -16.91 -5.03
C SER A 41 -27.16 -17.23 -3.55
N ASN A 42 -28.19 -16.68 -2.89
CA ASN A 42 -28.65 -17.12 -1.59
C ASN A 42 -29.17 -18.55 -1.74
N ARG A 43 -28.25 -19.51 -1.91
CA ARG A 43 -28.53 -20.91 -1.61
C ARG A 43 -28.35 -21.04 -0.10
N PRO A 44 -29.38 -21.48 0.64
CA PRO A 44 -29.20 -21.79 2.05
C PRO A 44 -28.07 -22.82 2.16
N VAL A 45 -27.02 -22.47 2.90
CA VAL A 45 -25.98 -23.43 3.28
C VAL A 45 -26.70 -24.50 4.10
N PRO A 46 -26.68 -25.78 3.69
CA PRO A 46 -27.22 -26.84 4.53
C PRO A 46 -26.48 -26.78 5.85
N SER A 47 -27.22 -26.61 6.95
CA SER A 47 -26.68 -26.72 8.30
C SER A 47 -26.03 -28.10 8.43
N GLN A 48 -24.70 -28.15 8.33
CA GLN A 48 -23.95 -29.34 8.69
C GLN A 48 -24.15 -29.55 10.20
N PRO A 49 -24.60 -30.73 10.63
CA PRO A 49 -24.71 -31.02 12.05
C PRO A 49 -23.33 -30.90 12.70
N ASP A 50 -23.28 -30.22 13.84
CA ASP A 50 -22.07 -30.07 14.64
C ASP A 50 -21.42 -31.44 14.88
N PRO A 51 -20.13 -31.62 14.54
CA PRO A 51 -19.45 -32.84 14.88
C PRO A 51 -19.38 -32.95 16.40
N THR A 52 -20.08 -33.97 16.92
CA THR A 52 -20.01 -34.46 18.29
C THR A 52 -18.58 -34.46 18.82
N VAL A 53 -18.43 -33.83 19.98
CA VAL A 53 -17.22 -33.68 20.79
C VAL A 53 -16.45 -35.01 20.87
N ALA A 54 -15.41 -35.15 20.04
CA ALA A 54 -14.42 -36.19 20.16
C ALA A 54 -13.31 -35.70 21.11
N SER A 55 -13.23 -36.37 22.25
CA SER A 55 -12.13 -36.45 23.23
C SER A 55 -11.08 -35.34 23.16
N GLN A 56 -11.26 -34.31 24.01
CA GLN A 56 -10.31 -33.22 24.22
C GLN A 56 -8.96 -33.75 24.76
N PRO A 57 -7.84 -33.62 24.02
CA PRO A 57 -6.53 -33.55 24.66
C PRO A 57 -6.46 -32.28 25.54
N PRO A 58 -5.59 -32.21 26.56
CA PRO A 58 -5.57 -31.10 27.53
C PRO A 58 -5.54 -29.75 26.80
N GLN A 59 -6.63 -28.98 26.98
CA GLN A 59 -6.94 -27.80 26.18
C GLN A 59 -5.80 -26.77 26.19
N ASP A 60 -5.06 -26.69 27.29
CA ASP A 60 -3.98 -25.72 27.46
C ASP A 60 -2.80 -25.98 26.52
N PHE A 61 -2.44 -27.24 26.28
CA PHE A 61 -1.32 -27.57 25.40
C PHE A 61 -1.65 -27.29 23.92
N VAL A 62 -2.89 -27.57 23.52
CA VAL A 62 -3.37 -27.31 22.16
C VAL A 62 -3.45 -25.81 21.89
N ILE A 63 -3.96 -25.01 22.84
CA ILE A 63 -4.02 -23.56 22.72
C ILE A 63 -2.62 -22.96 22.60
N ILE A 64 -1.65 -23.39 23.42
CA ILE A 64 -0.26 -22.92 23.35
C ILE A 64 0.36 -23.29 21.99
N LEU A 65 0.16 -24.52 21.50
CA LEU A 65 0.68 -24.96 20.21
C LEU A 65 0.10 -24.14 19.05
N TRP A 66 -1.20 -23.87 19.06
CA TRP A 66 -1.86 -23.00 18.08
C TRP A 66 -1.40 -21.55 18.18
N MET A 67 -1.11 -21.06 19.38
CA MET A 67 -0.58 -19.71 19.59
C MET A 67 0.84 -19.58 19.02
N ILE A 68 1.71 -20.56 19.27
CA ILE A 68 3.06 -20.61 18.71
C ILE A 68 3.00 -20.73 17.19
N PHE A 69 2.14 -21.61 16.67
CA PHE A 69 1.95 -21.76 15.23
C PHE A 69 1.38 -20.49 14.60
N GLY A 70 0.42 -19.83 15.26
CA GLY A 70 -0.16 -18.56 14.82
C GLY A 70 0.87 -17.44 14.79
N ILE A 71 1.69 -17.28 15.83
CA ILE A 71 2.78 -16.30 15.89
C ILE A 71 3.85 -16.63 14.83
N GLY A 72 4.20 -17.90 14.67
CA GLY A 72 5.16 -18.36 13.66
C GLY A 72 4.67 -18.09 12.24
N MET A 73 3.41 -18.39 11.95
CA MET A 73 2.76 -18.11 10.67
C MET A 73 2.65 -16.61 10.42
N LEU A 74 2.29 -15.82 11.43
CA LEU A 74 2.27 -14.36 11.35
C LEU A 74 3.67 -13.82 11.03
N GLY A 75 4.70 -14.29 11.74
CA GLY A 75 6.09 -13.93 11.50
C GLY A 75 6.57 -14.34 10.10
N PHE A 76 6.17 -15.52 9.63
CA PHE A 76 6.49 -15.99 8.27
C PHE A 76 5.83 -15.15 7.19
N VAL A 77 4.54 -14.81 7.36
CA VAL A 77 3.82 -13.91 6.43
C VAL A 77 4.48 -12.54 6.40
N ILE A 78 4.78 -11.96 7.57
CA ILE A 78 5.51 -10.69 7.68
C ILE A 78 6.85 -10.81 6.97
N TYR A 79 7.63 -11.86 7.23
CA TYR A 79 8.94 -12.06 6.60
C TYR A 79 8.85 -12.16 5.07
N VAL A 80 7.93 -12.97 4.54
CA VAL A 80 7.76 -13.14 3.09
C VAL A 80 7.34 -11.83 2.44
N VAL A 81 6.41 -11.09 3.07
CA VAL A 81 5.97 -9.77 2.58
C VAL A 81 7.11 -8.76 2.62
N PHE A 82 7.85 -8.69 3.74
CA PHE A 82 8.93 -7.72 3.90
C PHE A 82 10.18 -8.03 3.07
N VAL A 83 10.49 -9.29 2.79
CA VAL A 83 11.71 -9.65 2.05
C VAL A 83 11.45 -9.80 0.55
N ARG A 84 10.44 -10.59 0.16
CA ARG A 84 10.17 -10.85 -1.25
C ARG A 84 9.27 -9.79 -1.88
N TYR A 85 8.18 -9.42 -1.21
CA TYR A 85 7.22 -8.48 -1.81
C TYR A 85 7.74 -7.04 -1.84
N THR A 86 8.46 -6.55 -0.83
CA THR A 86 9.03 -5.20 -0.86
C THR A 86 9.91 -4.96 -2.09
N SER A 87 10.75 -5.94 -2.44
CA SER A 87 11.65 -5.85 -3.59
C SER A 87 10.89 -5.90 -4.92
N ALA A 88 9.89 -6.78 -5.03
CA ALA A 88 9.05 -6.89 -6.23
C ALA A 88 8.18 -5.64 -6.44
N ILE A 89 7.55 -5.15 -5.37
CA ILE A 89 6.74 -3.93 -5.38
C ILE A 89 7.62 -2.73 -5.68
N ALA A 90 8.81 -2.61 -5.08
CA ALA A 90 9.72 -1.51 -5.37
C ALA A 90 10.11 -1.45 -6.85
N LYS A 91 10.44 -2.59 -7.47
CA LYS A 91 10.78 -2.68 -8.90
C LYS A 91 9.59 -2.28 -9.76
N THR A 92 8.43 -2.86 -9.52
CA THR A 92 7.22 -2.62 -10.32
C THR A 92 6.76 -1.17 -10.19
N THR A 93 6.63 -0.67 -8.98
CA THR A 93 6.19 0.71 -8.72
C THR A 93 7.17 1.72 -9.29
N SER A 94 8.48 1.51 -9.12
CA SER A 94 9.47 2.44 -9.69
C SER A 94 9.47 2.44 -11.22
N HIS A 95 9.26 1.28 -11.86
CA HIS A 95 9.12 1.17 -13.30
C HIS A 95 7.86 1.91 -13.80
N THR A 96 6.71 1.66 -13.18
CA THR A 96 5.45 2.33 -13.52
C THR A 96 5.53 3.84 -13.31
N VAL A 97 6.07 4.29 -12.17
CA VAL A 97 6.26 5.73 -11.90
C VAL A 97 7.18 6.36 -12.93
N LYS A 98 8.25 5.67 -13.35
CA LYS A 98 9.17 6.16 -14.38
C LYS A 98 8.45 6.28 -15.73
N LEU A 99 7.72 5.25 -16.17
CA LEU A 99 6.97 5.28 -17.43
C LEU A 99 5.92 6.40 -17.44
N THR A 100 5.14 6.51 -16.36
CA THR A 100 4.11 7.55 -16.24
C THR A 100 4.74 8.94 -16.23
N SER A 101 5.84 9.10 -15.49
CA SER A 101 6.53 10.38 -15.41
C SER A 101 7.15 10.79 -16.76
N ASP A 102 7.79 9.87 -17.47
CA ASP A 102 8.39 10.14 -18.78
C ASP A 102 7.33 10.52 -19.82
N LYS A 103 6.10 10.01 -19.71
CA LYS A 103 4.94 10.44 -20.53
C LYS A 103 4.41 11.82 -20.15
N ILE A 104 4.44 12.19 -18.87
CA ILE A 104 3.93 13.48 -18.36
C ILE A 104 4.95 14.62 -18.61
N VAL A 105 6.25 14.33 -18.62
CA VAL A 105 7.33 15.31 -18.87
C VAL A 105 7.09 16.19 -20.11
N PRO A 106 6.81 15.68 -21.32
CA PRO A 106 6.60 16.53 -22.49
C PRO A 106 5.34 17.41 -22.37
N ILE A 107 4.30 16.92 -21.68
CA ILE A 107 3.07 17.68 -21.41
C ILE A 107 3.37 18.88 -20.51
N VAL A 108 4.08 18.65 -19.40
CA VAL A 108 4.42 19.69 -18.42
C VAL A 108 5.48 20.65 -18.95
N ALA A 109 6.42 20.18 -19.76
CA ALA A 109 7.45 21.02 -20.35
C ALA A 109 6.94 21.84 -21.55
N HIS A 110 5.70 21.60 -22.02
CA HIS A 110 5.13 22.16 -23.26
C HIS A 110 6.07 22.05 -24.46
N LYS A 111 6.92 21.02 -24.47
CA LYS A 111 7.96 20.81 -25.48
C LYS A 111 7.96 19.33 -25.90
N PRO A 112 8.10 19.03 -27.20
CA PRO A 112 8.23 17.65 -27.65
C PRO A 112 9.45 17.01 -26.98
N ALA A 113 9.32 15.73 -26.62
CA ALA A 113 10.29 15.01 -25.79
C ALA A 113 11.72 15.00 -26.38
N GLU A 114 11.85 15.08 -27.71
CA GLU A 114 13.12 15.16 -28.44
C GLU A 114 13.90 16.47 -28.19
N LYS A 115 13.22 17.57 -27.87
CA LYS A 115 13.86 18.88 -27.66
C LYS A 115 14.39 19.08 -26.24
N ILE A 116 14.28 18.09 -25.36
CA ILE A 116 14.68 18.19 -23.96
C ILE A 116 15.98 17.41 -23.74
N PRO A 117 17.08 18.06 -23.31
CA PRO A 117 18.33 17.36 -23.04
C PRO A 117 18.14 16.32 -21.93
N GLU A 118 18.73 15.13 -22.11
CA GLU A 118 18.46 13.95 -21.27
C GLU A 118 18.66 14.18 -19.77
N LYS A 119 19.67 14.99 -19.39
CA LYS A 119 19.94 15.39 -18.00
C LYS A 119 18.79 16.20 -17.40
N LYS A 120 18.16 17.10 -18.18
CA LYS A 120 16.98 17.86 -17.73
C LYS A 120 15.72 16.99 -17.71
N ARG A 121 15.56 16.10 -18.70
CA ARG A 121 14.44 15.14 -18.79
C ARG A 121 14.39 14.23 -17.58
N THR A 122 15.52 13.61 -17.22
CA THR A 122 15.63 12.72 -16.05
C THR A 122 15.41 13.46 -14.73
N ARG A 123 15.90 14.69 -14.58
CA ARG A 123 15.66 15.50 -13.37
C ARG A 123 14.18 15.87 -13.21
N LEU A 124 13.52 16.24 -14.31
CA LEU A 124 12.10 16.59 -14.31
C LEU A 124 11.23 15.35 -14.06
N SER A 125 11.56 14.22 -14.70
CA SER A 125 10.91 12.93 -14.48
C SER A 125 10.99 12.47 -13.01
N ARG A 126 12.14 12.64 -12.34
CA ARG A 126 12.24 12.34 -10.90
C ARG A 126 11.39 13.27 -10.02
N LYS A 127 11.22 14.54 -10.41
CA LYS A 127 10.37 15.49 -9.68
C LYS A 127 8.89 15.12 -9.83
N ILE A 128 8.44 14.88 -11.07
CA ILE A 128 7.07 14.50 -11.38
C ILE A 128 6.71 13.17 -10.72
N GLY A 129 7.58 12.17 -10.80
CA GLY A 129 7.34 10.86 -10.18
C GLY A 129 7.16 10.93 -8.66
N PHE A 130 7.83 11.85 -7.97
CA PHE A 130 7.57 12.07 -6.54
C PHE A 130 6.21 12.72 -6.29
N TRP A 131 5.85 13.75 -7.06
CA TRP A 131 4.53 14.37 -6.93
C TRP A 131 3.41 13.40 -7.24
N LEU A 132 3.60 12.50 -8.21
CA LEU A 132 2.68 11.42 -8.50
C LEU A 132 2.45 10.52 -7.26
N LEU A 133 3.51 10.16 -6.55
CA LEU A 133 3.42 9.36 -5.31
C LEU A 133 2.76 10.12 -4.16
N VAL A 134 3.03 11.42 -4.03
CA VAL A 134 2.38 12.28 -3.03
C VAL A 134 0.88 12.36 -3.30
N VAL A 135 0.49 12.59 -4.55
CA VAL A 135 -0.93 12.59 -4.95
C VAL A 135 -1.57 11.23 -4.69
N ALA A 136 -0.91 10.13 -5.06
CA ALA A 136 -1.38 8.77 -4.80
C ALA A 136 -1.52 8.43 -3.30
N CYS A 137 -0.77 9.11 -2.43
CA CYS A 137 -0.85 8.99 -0.97
C CYS A 137 -2.00 9.83 -0.37
N ILE A 138 -2.27 11.01 -0.95
CA ILE A 138 -3.34 11.90 -0.47
C ILE A 138 -4.73 11.33 -0.83
N ILE A 139 -4.89 10.73 -2.01
CA ILE A 139 -6.19 10.23 -2.50
C ILE A 139 -6.88 9.30 -1.48
N PRO A 140 -6.23 8.25 -0.93
CA PRO A 140 -6.90 7.38 0.04
C PRO A 140 -7.31 8.10 1.33
N VAL A 141 -6.52 9.09 1.79
CA VAL A 141 -6.88 9.90 2.97
C VAL A 141 -8.11 10.75 2.68
N THR A 142 -8.18 11.38 1.50
CA THR A 142 -9.36 12.17 1.12
C THR A 142 -10.61 11.30 1.03
N ILE A 143 -10.52 10.12 0.43
CA ILE A 143 -11.64 9.16 0.35
C ILE A 143 -12.05 8.72 1.77
N ALA A 144 -11.09 8.43 2.65
CA ALA A 144 -11.34 8.09 4.05
C ALA A 144 -12.12 9.18 4.81
N VAL A 145 -11.78 10.45 4.59
CA VAL A 145 -12.49 11.59 5.18
C VAL A 145 -13.91 11.72 4.65
N ILE A 146 -14.14 11.47 3.35
CA ILE A 146 -15.49 11.45 2.76
C ILE A 146 -16.32 10.31 3.36
N ILE A 147 -15.75 9.10 3.43
CA ILE A 147 -16.43 7.92 3.97
C ILE A 147 -16.82 8.14 5.43
N ARG A 148 -15.95 8.77 6.24
CA ARG A 148 -16.22 9.08 7.66
C ARG A 148 -17.55 9.81 7.87
N GLN A 149 -18.03 10.59 6.90
CA GLN A 149 -19.32 11.29 7.01
C GLN A 149 -20.53 10.33 7.03
N HIS A 150 -20.35 9.08 6.61
CA HIS A 150 -21.41 8.07 6.46
C HIS A 150 -21.20 6.84 7.36
N VAL A 151 -20.30 6.90 8.34
CA VAL A 151 -20.02 5.79 9.28
C VAL A 151 -20.11 6.31 10.71
N ASP A 152 -20.36 5.41 11.66
CA ASP A 152 -20.28 5.69 13.08
C ASP A 152 -19.01 6.47 13.45
N VAL A 153 -19.18 7.43 14.36
CA VAL A 153 -18.14 8.40 14.74
C VAL A 153 -16.83 7.71 15.14
N LEU A 154 -16.91 6.62 15.90
CA LEU A 154 -15.74 5.88 16.37
C LEU A 154 -15.00 5.17 15.23
N ALA A 155 -15.72 4.40 14.41
CA ALA A 155 -15.14 3.66 13.28
C ALA A 155 -14.58 4.60 12.21
N GLY A 156 -15.29 5.69 11.92
CA GLY A 156 -14.85 6.73 10.99
C GLY A 156 -13.59 7.46 11.47
N ASN A 157 -13.49 7.75 12.78
CA ASN A 157 -12.29 8.37 13.36
C ASN A 157 -11.08 7.44 13.31
N LEU A 158 -11.24 6.15 13.65
CA LEU A 158 -10.18 5.14 13.56
C LEU A 158 -9.67 4.99 12.12
N LEU A 159 -10.58 4.94 11.16
CA LEU A 159 -10.25 4.82 9.74
C LEU A 159 -9.41 6.00 9.25
N VAL A 160 -9.82 7.23 9.56
CA VAL A 160 -9.04 8.43 9.21
C VAL A 160 -7.70 8.45 9.94
N PHE A 161 -7.67 8.06 11.22
CA PHE A 161 -6.43 7.97 11.99
C PHE A 161 -5.43 6.98 11.38
N THR A 162 -5.84 5.75 11.11
CA THR A 162 -4.99 4.72 10.49
C THR A 162 -4.48 5.16 9.13
N GLN A 163 -5.34 5.75 8.29
CA GLN A 163 -4.96 6.28 6.98
C GLN A 163 -3.97 7.46 7.10
N SER A 164 -4.15 8.33 8.09
CA SER A 164 -3.24 9.46 8.33
C SER A 164 -1.87 9.00 8.81
N VAL A 165 -1.82 8.01 9.71
CA VAL A 165 -0.55 7.42 10.19
C VAL A 165 0.20 6.74 9.04
N LEU A 166 -0.50 5.96 8.21
CA LEU A 166 0.09 5.33 7.03
C LEU A 166 0.60 6.38 6.04
N ALA A 167 -0.17 7.42 5.77
CA ALA A 167 0.24 8.52 4.88
C ALA A 167 1.48 9.25 5.41
N LEU A 168 1.54 9.52 6.71
CA LEU A 168 2.70 10.15 7.34
C LEU A 168 3.94 9.25 7.24
N MET A 169 3.78 7.95 7.48
CA MET A 169 4.86 6.96 7.30
C MET A 169 5.37 6.94 5.86
N VAL A 170 4.48 6.93 4.86
CA VAL A 170 4.85 7.01 3.43
C VAL A 170 5.63 8.29 3.14
N LEU A 171 5.14 9.43 3.61
CA LEU A 171 5.79 10.73 3.38
C LEU A 171 7.19 10.76 3.98
N VAL A 172 7.36 10.34 5.25
CA VAL A 172 8.65 10.27 5.95
C VAL A 172 9.64 9.38 5.20
N LEU A 173 9.20 8.21 4.71
CA LEU A 173 10.07 7.30 3.95
C LEU A 173 10.46 7.89 2.58
N LEU A 174 9.54 8.57 1.90
CA LEU A 174 9.79 9.21 0.61
C LEU A 174 10.71 10.44 0.72
N THR A 175 10.53 11.28 1.75
CA THR A 175 11.44 12.42 2.02
C THR A 175 12.80 11.93 2.52
N GLY A 176 12.83 10.95 3.42
CA GLY A 176 14.06 10.31 3.89
C GLY A 176 14.92 9.80 2.72
N ARG A 177 14.30 9.13 1.75
CA ARG A 177 14.97 8.72 0.50
C ARG A 177 15.57 9.91 -0.26
N ARG A 178 14.82 11.00 -0.43
CA ARG A 178 15.30 12.18 -1.17
C ARG A 178 16.52 12.81 -0.48
N ILE A 179 16.51 12.89 0.84
CA ILE A 179 17.62 13.42 1.63
C ILE A 179 18.83 12.51 1.47
N LEU A 180 18.66 11.19 1.61
CA LEU A 180 19.76 10.23 1.50
C LEU A 180 20.44 10.25 0.12
N VAL A 181 19.64 10.30 -0.95
CA VAL A 181 20.17 10.37 -2.33
C VAL A 181 20.94 11.67 -2.57
N ARG A 182 20.46 12.80 -2.03
CA ARG A 182 21.18 14.07 -2.11
C ARG A 182 22.49 14.04 -1.32
N ALA A 183 22.46 13.53 -0.09
CA ALA A 183 23.62 13.42 0.77
C ALA A 183 24.73 12.57 0.13
N TRP A 184 24.38 11.44 -0.49
CA TRP A 184 25.33 10.60 -1.20
C TRP A 184 25.91 11.29 -2.44
N SER A 185 25.08 11.96 -3.24
CA SER A 185 25.57 12.68 -4.43
C SER A 185 26.54 13.82 -4.10
N LEU A 186 26.42 14.43 -2.91
CA LEU A 186 27.35 15.46 -2.45
C LEU A 186 28.66 14.86 -1.94
N LYS A 187 28.60 13.67 -1.32
CA LYS A 187 29.80 12.96 -0.87
C LYS A 187 30.66 12.53 -2.06
N ASP A 188 30.05 12.05 -3.14
CA ASP A 188 30.76 11.66 -4.36
C ASP A 188 31.37 12.88 -5.09
N ALA A 189 30.74 14.05 -4.97
CA ALA A 189 31.24 15.28 -5.59
C ALA A 189 32.40 15.95 -4.83
N ASN A 190 32.59 15.64 -3.53
CA ASN A 190 33.67 16.17 -2.69
C ASN A 190 34.92 15.28 -2.68
N VAL A 191 34.92 14.15 -3.38
CA VAL A 191 36.05 13.19 -3.46
C VAL A 191 36.81 13.30 -4.79
N LEU A 192 36.40 14.25 -5.67
CA LEU A 192 37.08 14.63 -6.91
C LEU A 192 37.66 16.05 -6.76
#